data_AF-A0A1V1PK68-F1
#
_entry.id   AF-A0A1V1PK68-F1
#
_cell.length_a   1.000
_cell.length_b   1.000
_cell.length_c   1.000
_cell.angle_alpha   90.00
_cell.angle_beta   90.00
_cell.angle_gamma   90.00
#
_symmetry.space_group_name_H-M   'P 1'
#
loop_
_entity.id
_entity.type
_entity.pdbx_description
1 polymer ?
#
loop_
_entity_poly.entity_id
_entity_poly.type
_entity_poly.pdbx_seq_one_letter_code
_entity_poly.pdbx_strand_id
1 'polypeptide(L)'
;MSADLIAFADRWRLSLTSDLSQYAIFAIGFWLIVWVLLGRVLASRKIRPETPPARQLVLEFIVSLRSLAIFSTIGALLFMADRAGYLPGTALAASWGWGWAIASFVVMVIGHDAYFYWTHRLVHDPRLFRSFHRRHHRSHNPSPFTAYSFDVAEAAMQALFVPIWMVLVPTEWAVVGVFMLHQIVRNTMGHSGYELFPANAEGKPLFGFLTTVTHHDLHHAEARCNYGLYFTWWDRLMGTEHPDYLERFASATRRVCGVRKLVRANVAAYLLAAALGAGAMMQDAQAQSATRVHDDWATRGLGGVVRLTPCASNAAHLCGRLIWLWDASEVAPDALGSLILRDFVLENGEWRRGTVRNPEDGRTYSGSIRLEGDVLRLRGCAGPFCQTQVWRRLSSIPRP
;
A
#
# COMPACT_ATOMS: atom_id res chain seq x y z
N MET A 1 -18.49 -5.47 -42.72
CA MET A 1 -18.72 -6.22 -41.46
C MET A 1 -17.64 -7.26 -41.18
N SER A 2 -17.38 -8.25 -42.04
CA SER A 2 -16.29 -9.23 -41.79
C SER A 2 -14.89 -8.60 -41.85
N ALA A 3 -14.61 -7.72 -42.82
CA ALA A 3 -13.31 -7.06 -42.97
C ALA A 3 -12.97 -6.12 -41.80
N ASP A 4 -13.95 -5.34 -41.32
CA ASP A 4 -13.76 -4.40 -40.20
C ASP A 4 -13.51 -5.14 -38.88
N LEU A 5 -14.21 -6.27 -38.67
CA LEU A 5 -14.00 -7.14 -37.52
C LEU A 5 -12.61 -7.79 -37.54
N ILE A 6 -12.13 -8.22 -38.72
CA ILE A 6 -10.78 -8.77 -38.87
C ILE A 6 -9.73 -7.70 -38.59
N ALA A 7 -9.87 -6.50 -39.17
CA ALA A 7 -8.94 -5.39 -38.93
C ALA A 7 -8.89 -4.98 -37.46
N PHE A 8 -10.05 -4.95 -36.78
CA PHE A 8 -10.09 -4.72 -35.34
C PHE A 8 -9.41 -5.85 -34.56
N ALA A 9 -9.71 -7.12 -34.88
CA ALA A 9 -9.11 -8.27 -34.19
C ALA A 9 -7.59 -8.29 -34.34
N ASP A 10 -7.06 -7.99 -35.53
CA ASP A 10 -5.62 -7.88 -35.78
C ASP A 10 -5.01 -6.73 -34.98
N ARG A 11 -5.65 -5.55 -34.99
CA ARG A 11 -5.17 -4.40 -34.21
C ARG A 11 -5.20 -4.67 -32.71
N TRP A 12 -6.27 -5.27 -32.21
CA TRP A 12 -6.43 -5.65 -30.82
C TRP A 12 -5.38 -6.66 -30.40
N ARG A 13 -5.12 -7.69 -31.23
CA ARG A 13 -4.05 -8.67 -31.01
C ARG A 13 -2.68 -7.99 -30.92
N LEU A 14 -2.38 -7.04 -31.81
CA LEU A 14 -1.13 -6.28 -31.76
C LEU A 14 -1.02 -5.45 -30.47
N SER A 15 -2.10 -4.77 -30.07
CA SER A 15 -2.14 -4.02 -28.81
C SER A 15 -1.91 -4.94 -27.62
N LEU A 16 -2.61 -6.07 -27.56
CA LEU A 16 -2.45 -7.05 -26.49
C LEU A 16 -1.05 -7.64 -26.43
N THR A 17 -0.45 -7.93 -27.58
CA THR A 17 0.93 -8.44 -27.64
C THR A 17 1.92 -7.40 -27.12
N SER A 18 1.73 -6.13 -27.48
CA SER A 18 2.53 -5.02 -26.97
C SER A 18 2.39 -4.88 -25.45
N ASP A 19 1.15 -4.84 -24.95
CA ASP A 19 0.85 -4.65 -23.53
C ASP A 19 1.37 -5.82 -22.68
N LEU A 20 1.22 -7.06 -23.16
CA LEU A 20 1.79 -8.26 -22.53
C LEU A 20 3.33 -8.22 -22.52
N SER A 21 3.95 -7.78 -23.62
CA SER A 21 5.41 -7.70 -23.72
C SER A 21 5.96 -6.66 -22.75
N GLN A 22 5.35 -5.47 -22.70
CA GLN A 22 5.72 -4.43 -21.74
C GLN A 22 5.51 -4.90 -20.31
N TYR A 23 4.38 -5.54 -20.01
CA TYR A 23 4.13 -6.10 -18.69
C TYR A 23 5.16 -7.17 -18.31
N ALA A 24 5.51 -8.07 -19.22
CA ALA A 24 6.56 -9.06 -18.97
C ALA A 24 7.92 -8.38 -18.68
N ILE A 25 8.33 -7.42 -19.52
CA ILE A 25 9.60 -6.70 -19.36
C ILE A 25 9.64 -5.94 -18.03
N PHE A 26 8.59 -5.18 -17.72
CA PHE A 26 8.59 -4.30 -16.55
C PHE A 26 8.14 -5.01 -15.29
N ALA A 27 7.06 -5.78 -15.26
CA ALA A 27 6.66 -6.47 -14.02
C ALA A 27 7.58 -7.66 -13.70
N ILE A 28 7.81 -8.57 -14.65
CA ILE A 28 8.65 -9.76 -14.42
C ILE A 28 10.13 -9.37 -14.40
N GLY A 29 10.59 -8.57 -15.36
CA GLY A 29 11.99 -8.12 -15.40
C GLY A 29 12.38 -7.31 -14.16
N PHE A 30 11.53 -6.38 -13.70
CA PHE A 30 11.80 -5.63 -12.48
C PHE A 30 11.77 -6.52 -11.23
N TRP A 31 10.86 -7.49 -11.15
CA TRP A 31 10.88 -8.49 -10.10
C TRP A 31 12.20 -9.29 -10.09
N LEU A 32 12.64 -9.79 -11.25
CA LEU A 32 13.93 -10.49 -11.37
C LEU A 32 15.10 -9.60 -10.92
N ILE A 33 15.13 -8.35 -11.37
CA ILE A 33 16.22 -7.42 -11.03
C ILE A 33 16.21 -7.10 -9.53
N VAL A 34 15.08 -6.62 -8.99
CA VAL A 34 15.04 -6.10 -7.62
C VAL A 34 15.02 -7.22 -6.59
N TRP A 35 14.26 -8.29 -6.81
CA TRP A 35 14.08 -9.35 -5.82
C TRP A 35 15.12 -10.45 -5.95
N VAL A 36 15.44 -10.88 -7.17
CA VAL A 36 16.34 -12.02 -7.38
C VAL A 36 17.80 -11.57 -7.44
N LEU A 37 18.12 -10.59 -8.30
CA LEU A 37 19.50 -10.16 -8.51
C LEU A 37 19.98 -9.22 -7.40
N LEU A 38 19.19 -8.20 -7.06
CA LEU A 38 19.56 -7.16 -6.12
C LEU A 38 19.02 -7.38 -4.70
N GLY A 39 18.17 -8.39 -4.46
CA GLY A 39 17.46 -8.55 -3.19
C GLY A 39 18.39 -8.66 -1.97
N ARG A 40 19.56 -9.29 -2.12
CA ARG A 40 20.59 -9.34 -1.06
C ARG A 40 21.23 -7.98 -0.79
N VAL A 41 21.52 -7.21 -1.85
CA VAL A 41 22.11 -5.87 -1.75
C VAL A 41 21.10 -4.88 -1.17
N LEU A 42 19.83 -5.02 -1.57
CA LEU A 42 18.72 -4.19 -1.14
C LEU A 42 18.03 -4.72 0.12
N ALA A 43 18.58 -5.73 0.81
CA ALA A 43 17.93 -6.32 1.99
C ALA A 43 17.64 -5.29 3.09
N SER A 44 18.54 -4.31 3.27
CA SER A 44 18.36 -3.18 4.19
C SER A 44 17.30 -2.16 3.74
N ARG A 45 16.93 -2.19 2.46
CA ARG A 45 15.93 -1.32 1.83
C ARG A 45 14.54 -1.95 1.77
N LYS A 46 14.38 -3.19 2.23
CA LYS A 46 13.10 -3.88 2.20
C LYS A 46 12.15 -3.23 3.21
N ILE A 47 10.99 -2.78 2.75
CA ILE A 47 10.07 -1.99 3.58
C ILE A 47 9.36 -2.90 4.60
N ARG A 48 8.99 -4.12 4.17
CA ARG A 48 8.34 -5.13 5.01
C ARG A 48 9.23 -6.37 5.15
N PRO A 49 9.40 -6.94 6.35
CA PRO A 49 10.26 -8.10 6.53
C PRO A 49 9.69 -9.34 5.82
N GLU A 50 8.38 -9.52 5.85
CA GLU A 50 7.70 -10.64 5.19
C GLU A 50 7.75 -10.51 3.66
N THR A 51 7.77 -11.64 2.95
CA THR A 51 7.48 -11.69 1.52
C THR A 51 6.02 -12.08 1.30
N PRO A 52 5.36 -11.57 0.25
CA PRO A 52 4.03 -12.03 -0.15
C PRO A 52 4.02 -13.53 -0.41
N PRO A 53 2.95 -14.25 -0.05
CA PRO A 53 2.84 -15.67 -0.34
C PRO A 53 2.75 -15.91 -1.85
N ALA A 54 3.32 -17.02 -2.34
CA ALA A 54 3.32 -17.34 -3.77
C ALA A 54 1.92 -17.34 -4.40
N ARG A 55 0.90 -17.76 -3.65
CA ARG A 55 -0.50 -17.72 -4.09
C ARG A 55 -0.97 -16.29 -4.42
N GLN A 56 -0.54 -15.29 -3.64
CA GLN A 56 -0.87 -13.89 -3.92
C GLN A 56 -0.20 -13.45 -5.23
N LEU A 57 1.09 -13.74 -5.42
CA LEU A 57 1.83 -13.38 -6.63
C LEU A 57 1.18 -13.95 -7.90
N VAL A 58 0.77 -15.22 -7.86
CA VAL A 58 0.09 -15.88 -9.00
C VAL A 58 -1.27 -15.25 -9.27
N LEU A 59 -2.06 -14.97 -8.22
CA LEU A 59 -3.35 -14.33 -8.37
C LEU A 59 -3.23 -12.90 -8.94
N GLU A 60 -2.30 -12.11 -8.43
CA GLU A 60 -1.98 -10.77 -8.95
C GLU A 60 -1.61 -10.83 -10.42
N PHE A 61 -0.73 -11.77 -10.80
CA PHE A 61 -0.32 -11.96 -12.18
C PHE A 61 -1.51 -12.30 -13.09
N ILE A 62 -2.36 -13.27 -12.70
CA ILE A 62 -3.53 -13.68 -13.49
C ILE A 62 -4.53 -12.54 -13.61
N VAL A 63 -4.79 -11.81 -12.53
CA VAL A 63 -5.71 -10.65 -12.53
C VAL A 63 -5.16 -9.53 -13.42
N SER A 64 -3.85 -9.29 -13.43
CA SER A 64 -3.22 -8.33 -14.33
C SER A 64 -3.46 -8.63 -15.80
N LEU A 65 -3.54 -9.91 -16.21
CA LEU A 65 -3.87 -10.27 -17.60
C LEU A 65 -5.26 -9.76 -18.04
N ARG A 66 -6.22 -9.73 -17.11
CA ARG A 66 -7.55 -9.15 -17.37
C ARG A 66 -7.47 -7.64 -17.57
N SER A 67 -6.71 -6.93 -16.73
CA SER A 67 -6.50 -5.48 -16.87
C SER A 67 -5.83 -5.15 -18.20
N LEU A 68 -4.82 -5.93 -18.60
CA LEU A 68 -4.16 -5.79 -19.90
C LEU A 68 -5.15 -5.94 -21.05
N ALA A 69 -6.03 -6.95 -21.03
CA ALA A 69 -7.06 -7.09 -22.07
C ALA A 69 -7.99 -5.87 -22.16
N ILE A 70 -8.33 -5.24 -21.03
CA ILE A 70 -9.12 -4.00 -21.00
C ILE A 70 -8.32 -2.84 -21.61
N PHE A 71 -7.05 -2.68 -21.22
CA PHE A 71 -6.16 -1.64 -21.74
C PHE A 71 -5.98 -1.77 -23.25
N SER A 72 -5.73 -2.99 -23.75
CA SER A 72 -5.60 -3.27 -25.18
C SER A 72 -6.88 -3.01 -25.95
N THR A 73 -8.03 -3.26 -25.34
CA THR A 73 -9.34 -2.95 -25.94
C THR A 73 -9.51 -1.45 -26.11
N ILE A 74 -9.29 -0.68 -25.04
CA ILE A 74 -9.41 0.79 -25.07
C ILE A 74 -8.36 1.40 -26.02
N GLY A 75 -7.12 0.91 -25.99
CA GLY A 75 -6.05 1.35 -26.89
C GLY A 75 -6.35 1.06 -28.37
N ALA A 76 -6.88 -0.14 -28.68
CA ALA A 76 -7.30 -0.47 -30.03
C ALA A 76 -8.45 0.42 -30.52
N LEU A 77 -9.45 0.68 -29.67
CA LEU A 77 -10.55 1.59 -29.98
C LEU A 77 -10.05 3.02 -30.23
N LEU A 78 -9.12 3.52 -29.39
CA LEU A 78 -8.52 4.85 -29.55
C LEU A 78 -7.75 4.96 -30.86
N PHE A 79 -6.96 3.94 -31.20
CA PHE A 79 -6.23 3.90 -32.47
C PHE A 79 -7.17 3.90 -33.68
N MET A 80 -8.29 3.16 -33.62
CA MET A 80 -9.29 3.21 -34.68
C MET A 80 -9.98 4.57 -34.78
N ALA A 81 -10.26 5.23 -33.65
CA ALA A 81 -10.84 6.57 -33.62
C ALA A 81 -9.90 7.59 -34.29
N ASP A 82 -8.61 7.54 -34.00
CA ASP A 82 -7.57 8.32 -34.69
C ASP A 82 -7.57 8.03 -36.19
N ARG A 83 -7.64 6.75 -36.57
CA ARG A 83 -7.65 6.34 -37.98
C ARG A 83 -8.87 6.80 -38.75
N ALA A 84 -10.00 6.93 -38.08
CA ALA A 84 -11.24 7.48 -38.62
C ALA A 84 -11.25 9.03 -38.65
N GLY A 85 -10.19 9.69 -38.15
CA GLY A 85 -10.05 11.15 -38.18
C GLY A 85 -10.64 11.87 -36.97
N TYR A 86 -11.06 11.15 -35.92
CA TYR A 86 -11.63 11.77 -34.71
C TYR A 86 -10.58 12.38 -33.76
N LEU A 87 -9.29 12.08 -33.96
CA LEU A 87 -8.19 12.64 -33.16
C LEU A 87 -7.22 13.45 -34.05
N PRO A 88 -7.64 14.58 -34.63
CA PRO A 88 -6.78 15.37 -35.52
C PRO A 88 -5.53 15.93 -34.82
N GLY A 89 -5.55 15.99 -33.48
CA GLY A 89 -4.45 16.48 -32.66
C GLY A 89 -3.15 15.65 -32.77
N THR A 90 -3.23 14.38 -33.17
CA THR A 90 -2.04 13.51 -33.29
C THR A 90 -1.12 13.95 -34.43
N ALA A 91 -1.68 14.15 -35.62
CA ALA A 91 -0.97 14.61 -36.80
C ALA A 91 -0.51 16.07 -36.67
N LEU A 92 -1.35 16.91 -36.06
CA LEU A 92 -1.02 18.31 -35.79
C LEU A 92 0.19 18.43 -34.86
N ALA A 93 0.20 17.68 -33.75
CA ALA A 93 1.31 17.68 -32.80
C ALA A 93 2.64 17.26 -33.43
N ALA A 94 2.63 16.27 -34.32
CA ALA A 94 3.83 15.82 -35.04
C ALA A 94 4.45 16.94 -35.89
N SER A 95 3.64 17.88 -36.40
CA SER A 95 4.12 19.02 -37.18
C SER A 95 4.77 20.14 -36.34
N TRP A 96 4.55 20.16 -35.02
CA TRP A 96 5.03 21.20 -34.12
C TRP A 96 6.44 20.95 -33.57
N GLY A 97 7.04 19.80 -33.92
CA GLY A 97 8.43 19.47 -33.63
C GLY A 97 8.72 19.13 -32.17
N TRP A 98 10.01 18.95 -31.87
CA TRP A 98 10.49 18.37 -30.61
C TRP A 98 10.19 19.20 -29.37
N GLY A 99 10.10 20.54 -29.49
CA GLY A 99 9.75 21.41 -28.38
C GLY A 99 8.35 21.11 -27.84
N TRP A 100 7.38 20.93 -28.74
CA TRP A 100 6.03 20.51 -28.36
C TRP A 100 5.98 19.07 -27.86
N ALA A 101 6.75 18.15 -28.47
CA ALA A 101 6.80 16.77 -28.01
C ALA A 101 7.26 16.65 -26.54
N ILE A 102 8.29 17.40 -26.15
CA ILE A 102 8.77 17.44 -24.76
C ILE A 102 7.75 18.12 -23.84
N ALA A 103 7.21 19.27 -24.25
CA ALA A 103 6.24 20.01 -23.45
C ALA A 103 4.96 19.19 -23.20
N SER A 104 4.39 18.59 -24.25
CA SER A 104 3.20 17.74 -24.15
C SER A 104 3.47 16.49 -23.30
N PHE A 105 4.65 15.87 -23.37
CA PHE A 105 5.02 14.78 -22.46
C PHE A 105 5.00 15.21 -20.98
N VAL A 106 5.68 16.33 -20.64
CA VAL A 106 5.74 16.82 -19.25
C VAL A 106 4.34 17.16 -18.74
N VAL A 107 3.55 17.84 -19.56
CA VAL A 107 2.18 18.24 -19.21
C VAL A 107 1.28 17.00 -19.10
N MET A 108 1.47 15.97 -19.91
CA MET A 108 0.75 14.69 -19.81
C MET A 108 1.09 13.93 -18.52
N VAL A 109 2.36 13.92 -18.09
CA VAL A 109 2.77 13.31 -16.81
C VAL A 109 2.11 14.01 -15.62
N ILE A 110 2.11 15.35 -15.61
CA ILE A 110 1.44 16.14 -14.56
C ILE A 110 -0.07 15.94 -14.60
N GLY A 111 -0.67 15.96 -15.79
CA GLY A 111 -2.10 15.74 -15.99
C GLY A 111 -2.55 14.35 -15.53
N HIS A 112 -1.75 13.32 -15.80
CA HIS A 112 -2.02 11.96 -15.33
C HIS A 112 -1.92 11.85 -13.83
N ASP A 113 -0.91 12.46 -13.21
CA ASP A 113 -0.78 12.45 -11.75
C ASP A 113 -1.99 13.12 -11.07
N ALA A 114 -2.46 14.25 -11.62
CA ALA A 114 -3.68 14.90 -11.16
C ALA A 114 -4.92 14.01 -11.34
N TYR A 115 -5.12 13.46 -12.54
CA TYR A 115 -6.22 12.53 -12.83
C TYR A 115 -6.21 11.34 -11.87
N PHE A 116 -5.05 10.74 -11.68
CA PHE A 116 -4.87 9.60 -10.79
C PHE A 116 -5.18 10.00 -9.35
N TYR A 117 -4.61 11.08 -8.81
CA TYR A 117 -4.86 11.50 -7.44
C TYR A 117 -6.36 11.62 -7.13
N TRP A 118 -7.10 12.34 -7.99
CA TRP A 118 -8.53 12.58 -7.76
C TRP A 118 -9.39 11.34 -7.96
N THR A 119 -9.13 10.55 -9.01
CA THR A 119 -9.87 9.30 -9.23
C THR A 119 -9.54 8.25 -8.18
N HIS A 120 -8.29 8.17 -7.76
CA HIS A 120 -7.83 7.27 -6.70
C HIS A 120 -8.50 7.63 -5.37
N ARG A 121 -8.45 8.90 -4.96
CA ARG A 121 -9.16 9.37 -3.76
C ARG A 121 -10.67 9.11 -3.84
N LEU A 122 -11.28 9.29 -5.01
CA LEU A 122 -12.70 9.00 -5.23
C LEU A 122 -13.03 7.52 -5.03
N VAL A 123 -12.22 6.60 -5.58
CA VAL A 123 -12.48 5.16 -5.43
C VAL A 123 -12.18 4.63 -4.02
N HIS A 124 -11.53 5.43 -3.17
CA HIS A 124 -11.42 5.17 -1.74
C HIS A 124 -12.65 5.57 -0.92
N ASP A 125 -13.66 6.17 -1.54
CA ASP A 125 -14.97 6.30 -0.92
C ASP A 125 -15.58 4.91 -0.66
N PRO A 126 -16.11 4.61 0.54
CA PRO A 126 -16.67 3.30 0.88
C PRO A 126 -17.74 2.77 -0.10
N ARG A 127 -18.45 3.66 -0.80
CA ARG A 127 -19.48 3.31 -1.80
C ARG A 127 -18.87 2.75 -3.08
N LEU A 128 -17.67 3.18 -3.45
CA LEU A 128 -17.00 2.81 -4.70
C LEU A 128 -15.89 1.77 -4.49
N PHE A 129 -15.22 1.81 -3.34
CA PHE A 129 -14.06 0.98 -3.03
C PHE A 129 -14.26 -0.50 -3.33
N ARG A 130 -15.41 -1.04 -2.92
CA ARG A 130 -15.71 -2.47 -3.09
C ARG A 130 -15.73 -2.94 -4.54
N SER A 131 -16.20 -2.09 -5.45
CA SER A 131 -16.33 -2.39 -6.88
C SER A 131 -15.13 -1.94 -7.71
N PHE A 132 -14.43 -0.90 -7.26
CA PHE A 132 -13.36 -0.29 -8.03
C PHE A 132 -11.97 -0.68 -7.53
N HIS A 133 -11.69 -0.73 -6.23
CA HIS A 133 -10.30 -0.68 -5.77
C HIS A 133 -9.92 -1.77 -4.75
N ARG A 134 -10.91 -2.54 -4.29
CA ARG A 134 -10.73 -3.59 -3.30
C ARG A 134 -9.75 -4.67 -3.75
N ARG A 135 -9.78 -5.08 -5.03
CA ARG A 135 -8.84 -6.09 -5.54
C ARG A 135 -7.40 -5.63 -5.42
N HIS A 136 -7.14 -4.38 -5.75
CA HIS A 136 -5.81 -3.79 -5.66
C HIS A 136 -5.30 -3.78 -4.21
N HIS A 137 -6.15 -3.40 -3.26
CA HIS A 137 -5.81 -3.34 -1.82
C HIS A 137 -5.73 -4.69 -1.10
N ARG A 138 -6.23 -5.78 -1.69
CA ARG A 138 -6.01 -7.13 -1.15
C ARG A 138 -4.54 -7.54 -1.19
N SER A 139 -3.73 -6.85 -1.98
CA SER A 139 -2.29 -7.00 -2.04
C SER A 139 -1.60 -6.28 -0.87
N HIS A 140 -1.93 -6.68 0.36
CA HIS A 140 -1.46 -6.01 1.57
C HIS A 140 0.06 -5.89 1.67
N ASN A 141 0.81 -6.82 1.07
CA ASN A 141 2.24 -6.72 0.84
C ASN A 141 2.43 -6.71 -0.69
N PRO A 142 2.48 -5.53 -1.32
CA PRO A 142 2.46 -5.45 -2.78
C PRO A 142 3.76 -5.99 -3.39
N SER A 143 3.63 -6.49 -4.61
CA SER A 143 4.72 -6.94 -5.45
C SER A 143 4.68 -6.22 -6.80
N PRO A 144 5.75 -6.29 -7.62
CA PRO A 144 5.71 -5.80 -9.00
C PRO A 144 4.48 -6.27 -9.81
N PHE A 145 3.89 -7.44 -9.49
CA PHE A 145 2.69 -7.96 -10.15
C PHE A 145 1.39 -7.32 -9.69
N THR A 146 1.38 -6.68 -8.51
CA THR A 146 0.25 -5.89 -8.00
C THR A 146 -0.04 -4.68 -8.88
N ALA A 147 0.97 -4.18 -9.62
CA ALA A 147 0.88 -2.94 -10.39
C ALA A 147 -0.35 -2.85 -11.30
N TYR A 148 -0.78 -3.95 -11.93
CA TYR A 148 -2.00 -4.00 -12.77
C TYR A 148 -3.08 -4.94 -12.23
N SER A 149 -2.96 -5.40 -10.99
CA SER A 149 -3.95 -6.28 -10.35
C SER A 149 -5.16 -5.45 -9.86
N PHE A 150 -5.88 -4.85 -10.79
CA PHE A 150 -7.02 -3.96 -10.56
C PHE A 150 -8.37 -4.69 -10.67
N ASP A 151 -9.43 -4.11 -10.11
CA ASP A 151 -10.79 -4.48 -10.52
C ASP A 151 -11.09 -3.98 -11.94
N VAL A 152 -12.11 -4.54 -12.59
CA VAL A 152 -12.47 -4.20 -13.98
C VAL A 152 -12.77 -2.72 -14.14
N ALA A 153 -13.53 -2.15 -13.19
CA ALA A 153 -13.94 -0.76 -13.25
C ALA A 153 -12.76 0.21 -13.03
N GLU A 154 -11.83 -0.15 -12.14
CA GLU A 154 -10.58 0.60 -11.97
C GLU A 154 -9.66 0.47 -13.19
N ALA A 155 -9.49 -0.73 -13.77
CA ALA A 155 -8.71 -0.88 -14.98
C ALA A 155 -9.25 0.01 -16.12
N ALA A 156 -10.57 -0.01 -16.34
CA ALA A 156 -11.19 0.88 -17.32
C ALA A 156 -10.95 2.36 -16.98
N MET A 157 -11.16 2.75 -15.71
CA MET A 157 -10.95 4.13 -15.24
C MET A 157 -9.50 4.59 -15.46
N GLN A 158 -8.50 3.78 -15.14
CA GLN A 158 -7.09 4.14 -15.35
C GLN A 158 -6.76 4.25 -16.85
N ALA A 159 -7.29 3.34 -17.67
CA ALA A 159 -7.06 3.35 -19.12
C ALA A 159 -7.73 4.53 -19.85
N LEU A 160 -8.81 5.09 -19.31
CA LEU A 160 -9.54 6.21 -19.92
C LEU A 160 -8.77 7.53 -19.93
N PHE A 161 -7.71 7.68 -19.12
CA PHE A 161 -6.91 8.90 -19.14
C PHE A 161 -6.35 9.22 -20.53
N VAL A 162 -5.75 8.24 -21.23
CA VAL A 162 -5.11 8.48 -22.53
C VAL A 162 -6.11 8.90 -23.60
N PRO A 163 -7.26 8.21 -23.79
CA PRO A 163 -8.32 8.70 -24.67
C PRO A 163 -8.78 10.12 -24.36
N ILE A 164 -9.07 10.41 -23.09
CA ILE A 164 -9.52 11.75 -22.67
C ILE A 164 -8.44 12.79 -22.99
N TRP A 165 -7.18 12.48 -22.68
CA TRP A 165 -6.05 13.35 -22.96
C TRP A 165 -5.89 13.65 -24.45
N MET A 166 -5.91 12.62 -25.31
CA MET A 166 -5.67 12.77 -26.74
C MET A 166 -6.79 13.54 -27.46
N VAL A 167 -8.00 13.57 -26.90
CA VAL A 167 -9.09 14.44 -27.39
C VAL A 167 -8.82 15.91 -27.02
N LEU A 168 -8.28 16.18 -25.84
CA LEU A 168 -8.13 17.53 -25.29
C LEU A 168 -6.82 18.21 -25.69
N VAL A 169 -5.74 17.46 -25.77
CA VAL A 169 -4.38 17.97 -25.94
C VAL A 169 -3.75 17.32 -27.18
N PRO A 170 -3.44 18.09 -28.23
CA PRO A 170 -2.71 17.57 -29.39
C PRO A 170 -1.42 16.89 -28.96
N THR A 171 -1.35 15.57 -29.12
CA THR A 171 -0.25 14.74 -28.63
C THR A 171 0.10 13.68 -29.67
N GLU A 172 1.38 13.57 -30.03
CA GLU A 172 1.85 12.56 -30.98
C GLU A 172 1.87 11.16 -30.34
N TRP A 173 1.61 10.12 -31.14
CA TRP A 173 1.69 8.71 -30.70
C TRP A 173 3.05 8.33 -30.10
N ALA A 174 4.16 8.89 -30.58
CA ALA A 174 5.49 8.65 -30.00
C ALA A 174 5.57 9.14 -28.54
N VAL A 175 5.01 10.31 -28.25
CA VAL A 175 4.92 10.87 -26.90
C VAL A 175 4.05 9.98 -26.01
N VAL A 176 2.91 9.52 -26.51
CA VAL A 176 2.05 8.56 -25.80
C VAL A 176 2.82 7.28 -25.47
N GLY A 177 3.62 6.75 -26.41
CA GLY A 177 4.47 5.57 -26.18
C GLY A 177 5.50 5.79 -25.06
N VAL A 178 6.18 6.92 -25.04
CA VAL A 178 7.12 7.29 -23.96
C VAL A 178 6.39 7.46 -22.63
N PHE A 179 5.18 8.02 -22.65
CA PHE A 179 4.33 8.14 -21.47
C PHE A 179 3.86 6.78 -20.93
N MET A 180 3.47 5.83 -21.80
CA MET A 180 3.15 4.45 -21.39
C MET A 180 4.34 3.77 -20.71
N LEU A 181 5.55 3.96 -21.25
CA LEU A 181 6.79 3.48 -20.63
C LEU A 181 7.02 4.11 -19.24
N HIS A 182 6.86 5.42 -19.13
CA HIS A 182 6.96 6.11 -17.86
C HIS A 182 5.96 5.55 -16.83
N GLN A 183 4.69 5.39 -17.22
CA GLN A 183 3.62 4.91 -16.35
C GLN A 183 3.93 3.52 -15.79
N ILE A 184 4.27 2.55 -16.65
CA ILE A 184 4.50 1.17 -16.20
C ILE A 184 5.73 1.07 -15.29
N VAL A 185 6.81 1.78 -15.62
CA VAL A 185 8.02 1.82 -14.77
C VAL A 185 7.70 2.38 -13.40
N ARG A 186 6.98 3.51 -13.33
CA ARG A 186 6.61 4.15 -12.07
C ARG A 186 5.67 3.30 -11.24
N ASN A 187 4.67 2.69 -11.88
CA ASN A 187 3.69 1.86 -11.19
C ASN A 187 4.32 0.57 -10.64
N THR A 188 5.11 -0.15 -11.43
CA THR A 188 5.83 -1.34 -10.95
C THR A 188 6.84 -1.02 -9.85
N MET A 189 7.56 0.10 -9.97
CA MET A 189 8.50 0.56 -8.95
C MET A 189 7.79 0.82 -7.61
N GLY A 190 6.64 1.50 -7.63
CA GLY A 190 5.85 1.81 -6.44
C GLY A 190 5.34 0.58 -5.69
N HIS A 191 5.17 -0.55 -6.37
CA HIS A 191 4.73 -1.82 -5.78
C HIS A 191 5.87 -2.81 -5.52
N SER A 192 7.13 -2.37 -5.65
CA SER A 192 8.27 -3.30 -5.60
C SER A 192 8.57 -3.88 -4.21
N GLY A 193 8.09 -3.24 -3.13
CA GLY A 193 8.38 -3.64 -1.75
C GLY A 193 9.77 -3.27 -1.22
N TYR A 194 10.59 -2.59 -2.03
CA TYR A 194 11.92 -2.09 -1.66
C TYR A 194 12.00 -0.59 -1.87
N GLU A 195 12.55 0.16 -0.91
CA GLU A 195 12.76 1.60 -1.05
C GLU A 195 13.96 1.89 -1.94
N LEU A 196 13.67 2.27 -3.20
CA LEU A 196 14.67 2.52 -4.23
C LEU A 196 15.11 3.98 -4.32
N PHE A 197 14.41 4.90 -3.64
CA PHE A 197 14.75 6.32 -3.70
C PHE A 197 15.93 6.63 -2.77
N PRO A 198 16.84 7.51 -3.21
CA PRO A 198 17.96 7.94 -2.39
C PRO A 198 17.49 8.84 -1.25
N ALA A 199 18.12 8.66 -0.09
CA ALA A 199 17.97 9.55 1.06
C ALA A 199 19.13 10.56 1.11
N ASN A 200 18.86 11.76 1.59
CA ASN A 200 19.88 12.75 1.93
C ASN A 200 20.55 12.41 3.28
N ALA A 201 21.47 13.27 3.74
CA ALA A 201 22.22 13.03 4.98
C ALA A 201 21.33 12.99 6.23
N GLU A 202 20.19 13.68 6.21
CA GLU A 202 19.20 13.73 7.29
C GLU A 202 18.19 12.57 7.23
N GLY A 203 18.32 11.66 6.26
CA GLY A 203 17.41 10.53 6.08
C GLY A 203 16.08 10.87 5.40
N LYS A 204 15.95 12.06 4.80
CA LYS A 204 14.78 12.48 4.01
C LYS A 204 14.96 12.10 2.53
N PRO A 205 13.87 11.96 1.74
CA PRO A 205 14.00 11.70 0.31
C PRO A 205 14.76 12.84 -0.39
N LEU A 206 15.75 12.50 -1.22
CA LEU A 206 16.52 13.49 -1.99
C LEU A 206 15.62 14.33 -2.91
N PHE A 207 14.61 13.69 -3.48
CA PHE A 207 13.58 14.32 -4.31
C PHE A 207 12.24 14.30 -3.57
N GLY A 208 12.11 15.16 -2.56
CA GLY A 208 10.95 15.15 -1.66
C GLY A 208 9.58 15.43 -2.30
N PHE A 209 9.53 15.85 -3.56
CA PHE A 209 8.29 16.04 -4.31
C PHE A 209 7.82 14.78 -5.05
N LEU A 210 8.67 13.75 -5.16
CA LEU A 210 8.33 12.49 -5.82
C LEU A 210 7.70 11.50 -4.82
N THR A 211 6.66 10.81 -5.26
CA THR A 211 6.12 9.64 -4.56
C THR A 211 7.19 8.55 -4.54
N THR A 212 7.64 8.16 -3.35
CA THR A 212 8.61 7.06 -3.16
C THR A 212 7.89 5.73 -2.97
N VAL A 213 8.64 4.62 -2.99
CA VAL A 213 8.05 3.28 -2.76
C VAL A 213 7.45 3.20 -1.36
N THR A 214 8.11 3.77 -0.35
CA THR A 214 7.58 3.85 1.02
C THR A 214 6.30 4.66 1.12
N HIS A 215 6.17 5.75 0.35
CA HIS A 215 4.95 6.57 0.33
C HIS A 215 3.75 5.74 -0.14
N HIS A 216 3.93 4.99 -1.23
CA HIS A 216 2.89 4.13 -1.80
C HIS A 216 2.65 2.86 -0.98
N ASP A 217 3.67 2.27 -0.36
CA ASP A 217 3.47 1.11 0.53
C ASP A 217 2.65 1.49 1.78
N LEU A 218 2.84 2.71 2.32
CA LEU A 218 1.99 3.22 3.40
C LEU A 218 0.54 3.40 2.97
N HIS A 219 0.30 3.77 1.71
CA HIS A 219 -1.04 3.80 1.14
C HIS A 219 -1.70 2.41 1.18
N HIS A 220 -1.01 1.37 0.71
CA HIS A 220 -1.48 -0.02 0.82
C HIS A 220 -1.61 -0.51 2.26
N ALA A 221 -0.89 0.11 3.20
CA ALA A 221 -0.98 -0.23 4.61
C ALA A 221 -2.21 0.36 5.29
N GLU A 222 -2.66 1.58 4.96
CA GLU A 222 -3.72 2.30 5.71
C GLU A 222 -4.91 2.79 4.86
N ALA A 223 -4.81 2.76 3.53
CA ALA A 223 -5.84 3.12 2.53
C ALA A 223 -6.43 4.54 2.63
N ARG A 224 -6.05 5.35 3.62
CA ARG A 224 -6.64 6.69 3.90
C ARG A 224 -5.72 7.88 3.63
N CYS A 225 -4.49 7.61 3.23
CA CYS A 225 -3.44 8.59 3.02
C CYS A 225 -2.67 8.25 1.75
N ASN A 226 -1.87 9.20 1.26
CA ASN A 226 -0.89 8.97 0.20
C ASN A 226 -1.51 8.52 -1.13
N TYR A 227 -2.39 9.34 -1.72
CA TYR A 227 -3.10 8.98 -2.96
C TYR A 227 -2.32 9.28 -4.24
N GLY A 228 -1.26 10.10 -4.19
CA GLY A 228 -0.48 10.54 -5.35
C GLY A 228 0.35 9.42 -5.98
N LEU A 229 0.46 9.43 -7.31
CA LEU A 229 1.14 8.37 -8.09
C LEU A 229 2.62 8.69 -8.35
N TYR A 230 2.89 9.88 -8.88
CA TYR A 230 4.22 10.34 -9.24
C TYR A 230 4.72 11.40 -8.27
N PHE A 231 3.82 12.25 -7.80
CA PHE A 231 4.15 13.41 -6.98
C PHE A 231 3.39 13.43 -5.65
N THR A 232 4.02 13.97 -4.61
CA THR A 232 3.45 14.10 -3.25
C THR A 232 2.74 15.42 -3.01
N TRP A 233 2.79 16.37 -3.96
CA TRP A 233 2.24 17.71 -3.74
C TRP A 233 0.72 17.72 -3.57
N TRP A 234 -0.01 16.80 -4.20
CA TRP A 234 -1.46 16.73 -4.04
C TRP A 234 -1.82 16.27 -2.65
N ASP A 235 -1.10 15.27 -2.14
CA ASP A 235 -1.25 14.80 -0.77
C ASP A 235 -0.93 15.90 0.25
N ARG A 236 0.12 16.70 0.01
CA ARG A 236 0.45 17.84 0.89
C ARG A 236 -0.59 18.94 0.82
N LEU A 237 -1.00 19.32 -0.38
CA LEU A 237 -1.98 20.39 -0.60
C LEU A 237 -3.32 20.05 0.04
N MET A 238 -3.71 18.77 -0.01
CA MET A 238 -4.98 18.29 0.50
C MET A 238 -4.91 17.72 1.91
N GLY A 239 -3.74 17.75 2.56
CA GLY A 239 -3.54 17.21 3.92
C GLY A 239 -3.69 15.69 4.03
N THR A 240 -3.48 14.96 2.95
CA THR A 240 -3.60 13.48 2.89
C THR A 240 -2.25 12.75 2.93
N GLU A 241 -1.12 13.46 3.09
CA GLU A 241 0.20 12.84 3.31
C GLU A 241 0.26 12.20 4.71
N HIS A 242 0.67 10.94 4.79
CA HIS A 242 0.74 10.19 6.04
C HIS A 242 1.75 10.85 7.00
N PRO A 243 1.39 11.10 8.27
CA PRO A 243 2.24 11.84 9.20
C PRO A 243 3.59 11.17 9.46
N ASP A 244 3.62 9.84 9.55
CA ASP A 244 4.87 9.08 9.77
C ASP A 244 5.67 8.81 8.47
N TYR A 245 5.29 9.38 7.32
CA TYR A 245 5.93 9.05 6.03
C TYR A 245 7.46 9.22 6.07
N LEU A 246 7.94 10.38 6.52
CA LEU A 246 9.38 10.67 6.57
C LEU A 246 10.13 9.75 7.53
N GLU A 247 9.53 9.39 8.67
CA GLU A 247 10.13 8.45 9.62
C GLU A 247 10.23 7.05 9.01
N ARG A 248 9.17 6.59 8.33
CA ARG A 248 9.13 5.30 7.65
C ARG A 248 10.13 5.23 6.52
N PHE A 249 10.23 6.28 5.71
CA PHE A 249 11.24 6.39 4.66
C PHE A 249 12.67 6.35 5.25
N ALA A 250 12.93 7.12 6.31
CA ALA A 250 14.22 7.08 7.00
C ALA A 250 14.52 5.67 7.56
N SER A 251 13.51 4.95 8.05
CA SER A 251 13.66 3.56 8.50
C SER A 251 14.05 2.60 7.37
N ALA A 252 13.44 2.74 6.19
CA ALA A 252 13.71 1.91 5.01
C ALA A 252 15.01 2.31 4.29
N THR A 253 15.58 3.47 4.58
CA THR A 253 16.82 3.96 3.95
C THR A 253 18.01 4.04 4.89
N ARG A 254 17.79 3.78 6.20
CA ARG A 254 18.85 3.69 7.20
C ARG A 254 19.86 2.63 6.75
N ARG A 255 21.09 3.08 6.51
CA ARG A 255 22.22 2.15 6.34
C ARG A 255 22.30 1.33 7.62
N VAL A 256 22.11 0.01 7.52
CA VAL A 256 22.71 -0.86 8.54
C VAL A 256 24.21 -0.65 8.38
N CYS A 257 24.80 0.17 9.25
CA CYS A 257 26.25 0.23 9.43
C CYS A 257 26.68 -1.15 9.98
N GLY A 258 26.84 -2.11 9.06
CA GLY A 258 26.89 -3.52 9.37
C GLY A 258 27.91 -4.30 8.57
N VAL A 259 29.02 -3.67 8.17
CA VAL A 259 30.28 -4.38 7.85
C VAL A 259 31.45 -3.59 8.42
N ARG A 260 31.49 -3.42 9.75
CA ARG A 260 32.74 -3.12 10.47
C ARG A 260 32.77 -3.44 11.97
N LYS A 261 31.78 -4.17 12.49
CA LYS A 261 31.86 -4.77 13.84
C LYS A 261 31.37 -6.22 13.84
N LEU A 262 32.08 -7.05 13.10
CA LEU A 262 32.17 -8.49 13.42
C LEU A 262 33.61 -8.83 13.84
N VAL A 263 34.25 -7.92 14.59
CA VAL A 263 35.49 -8.17 15.32
C VAL A 263 35.40 -7.33 16.61
N ARG A 264 35.46 -8.00 17.76
CA ARG A 264 35.47 -7.47 19.15
C ARG A 264 34.14 -6.98 19.73
N ALA A 265 33.35 -7.93 20.23
CA ALA A 265 32.58 -7.74 21.45
C ALA A 265 32.33 -9.11 22.12
N ASN A 266 33.43 -9.77 22.48
CA ASN A 266 33.45 -10.71 23.60
C ASN A 266 34.44 -10.13 24.61
N VAL A 267 34.12 -10.32 25.88
CA VAL A 267 34.87 -9.89 27.09
C VAL A 267 34.54 -8.47 27.58
N ALA A 268 34.10 -8.39 28.85
CA ALA A 268 34.09 -7.21 29.72
C ALA A 268 32.80 -6.36 29.90
N ALA A 269 31.59 -6.93 29.93
CA ALA A 269 30.41 -6.16 30.36
C ALA A 269 29.40 -6.92 31.24
N TYR A 270 29.82 -8.00 31.92
CA TYR A 270 28.94 -8.76 32.84
C TYR A 270 29.46 -8.84 34.29
N LEU A 271 30.36 -7.96 34.71
CA LEU A 271 30.77 -7.88 36.11
C LEU A 271 30.91 -6.41 36.53
N LEU A 272 30.29 -6.09 37.68
CA LEU A 272 30.07 -4.77 38.31
C LEU A 272 28.90 -3.99 37.67
N ALA A 273 27.82 -3.62 38.37
CA ALA A 273 27.68 -3.37 39.80
C ALA A 273 26.24 -3.67 40.27
N ALA A 274 26.14 -4.49 41.31
CA ALA A 274 25.10 -4.36 42.32
C ALA A 274 25.69 -3.49 43.43
N ALA A 275 25.06 -2.35 43.74
CA ALA A 275 24.87 -1.83 45.10
C ALA A 275 24.25 -0.41 45.09
N LEU A 276 23.03 -0.37 45.65
CA LEU A 276 22.52 0.63 46.61
C LEU A 276 22.28 2.08 46.15
N GLY A 277 20.99 2.44 46.16
CA GLY A 277 20.48 3.81 46.17
C GLY A 277 18.94 3.80 46.18
N ALA A 278 18.35 3.48 47.33
CA ALA A 278 16.90 3.54 47.55
C ALA A 278 16.44 4.98 47.77
N GLY A 279 15.23 5.32 47.31
CA GLY A 279 14.44 6.39 47.94
C GLY A 279 13.57 7.23 47.01
N ALA A 280 12.29 6.84 46.93
CA ALA A 280 11.12 7.68 46.69
C ALA A 280 10.97 8.41 45.33
N MET A 281 10.10 7.86 44.48
CA MET A 281 8.92 8.50 43.87
C MET A 281 8.51 7.74 42.59
N MET A 282 7.87 6.58 42.74
CA MET A 282 7.14 5.93 41.66
C MET A 282 5.87 5.30 42.22
N GLN A 283 4.88 6.14 42.50
CA GLN A 283 3.49 5.72 42.64
C GLN A 283 2.65 6.77 41.90
N ASP A 284 2.36 6.51 40.62
CA ASP A 284 1.16 7.04 39.93
C ASP A 284 1.01 6.58 38.46
N ALA A 285 2.04 5.97 37.84
CA ALA A 285 1.97 5.62 36.42
C ALA A 285 1.06 4.40 36.10
N GLN A 286 0.77 3.52 37.06
CA GLN A 286 -0.03 2.31 36.80
C GLN A 286 -1.54 2.57 36.76
N ALA A 287 -2.05 3.59 37.46
CA ALA A 287 -3.47 3.90 37.48
C ALA A 287 -3.97 4.55 36.16
N GLN A 288 -3.12 5.31 35.47
CA GLN A 288 -3.47 5.98 34.19
C GLN A 288 -3.35 5.08 32.95
N SER A 289 -2.75 3.90 33.06
CA SER A 289 -2.66 2.91 31.97
C SER A 289 -3.95 2.10 31.83
N ALA A 290 -4.56 1.73 32.97
CA ALA A 290 -5.77 0.92 33.01
C ALA A 290 -7.01 1.66 32.47
N THR A 291 -7.11 2.98 32.64
CA THR A 291 -8.23 3.78 32.09
C THR A 291 -8.08 4.09 30.60
N ARG A 292 -6.85 4.10 30.06
CA ARG A 292 -6.59 4.42 28.63
C ARG A 292 -6.77 3.26 27.66
N VAL A 293 -6.86 2.03 28.13
CA VAL A 293 -7.05 0.87 27.25
C VAL A 293 -8.49 0.80 26.72
N HIS A 294 -9.47 1.32 27.49
CA HIS A 294 -10.88 1.31 27.14
C HIS A 294 -11.22 2.42 26.13
N ASP A 295 -11.08 2.12 24.84
CA ASP A 295 -11.34 3.05 23.74
C ASP A 295 -11.64 2.26 22.45
N ASP A 296 -11.86 2.98 21.35
CA ASP A 296 -11.97 2.45 20.00
C ASP A 296 -10.59 2.34 19.36
N TRP A 297 -10.25 1.12 18.93
CA TRP A 297 -8.95 0.79 18.34
C TRP A 297 -9.12 0.37 16.89
N ALA A 298 -8.42 1.06 16.00
CA ALA A 298 -8.28 0.71 14.59
C ALA A 298 -7.36 -0.51 14.46
N THR A 299 -7.85 -1.59 13.84
CA THR A 299 -7.00 -2.73 13.49
C THR A 299 -5.98 -2.33 12.41
N ARG A 300 -5.02 -3.23 12.13
CA ARG A 300 -4.02 -2.99 11.09
C ARG A 300 -4.70 -2.61 9.76
N GLY A 301 -4.28 -1.50 9.18
CA GLY A 301 -4.82 -0.95 7.94
C GLY A 301 -6.28 -0.55 7.98
N LEU A 302 -6.80 -0.33 9.18
CA LEU A 302 -8.19 0.03 9.42
C LEU A 302 -9.18 -0.95 8.79
N GLY A 303 -8.83 -2.24 8.75
CA GLY A 303 -9.75 -3.30 8.32
C GLY A 303 -10.98 -3.41 9.22
N GLY A 304 -10.88 -2.95 10.47
CA GLY A 304 -11.98 -2.82 11.42
C GLY A 304 -11.67 -1.91 12.61
N VAL A 305 -12.70 -1.64 13.40
CA VAL A 305 -12.60 -0.91 14.67
C VAL A 305 -13.11 -1.81 15.79
N VAL A 306 -12.29 -1.95 16.82
CA VAL A 306 -12.55 -2.78 18.00
C VAL A 306 -12.69 -1.88 19.21
N ARG A 307 -13.87 -1.91 19.83
CA ARG A 307 -14.11 -1.21 21.09
C ARG A 307 -13.68 -2.08 22.24
N LEU A 308 -12.72 -1.60 23.02
CA LEU A 308 -12.25 -2.28 24.23
C LEU A 308 -13.03 -1.79 25.45
N THR A 309 -13.60 -2.72 26.20
CA THR A 309 -14.39 -2.46 27.41
C THR A 309 -14.09 -3.48 28.49
N PRO A 310 -14.44 -3.22 29.76
CA PRO A 310 -14.53 -4.29 30.74
C PRO A 310 -15.41 -5.44 30.24
N CYS A 311 -15.07 -6.68 30.58
CA CYS A 311 -15.90 -7.84 30.26
C CYS A 311 -17.19 -7.81 31.10
N ALA A 312 -18.32 -8.19 30.50
CA ALA A 312 -19.60 -8.23 31.21
C ALA A 312 -19.63 -9.27 32.35
N SER A 313 -18.86 -10.36 32.21
CA SER A 313 -18.69 -11.42 33.22
C SER A 313 -17.82 -10.99 34.40
N ASN A 314 -16.83 -10.13 34.16
CA ASN A 314 -15.89 -9.65 35.17
C ASN A 314 -15.31 -8.30 34.75
N ALA A 315 -15.63 -7.26 35.52
CA ALA A 315 -15.18 -5.90 35.25
C ALA A 315 -13.64 -5.72 35.34
N ALA A 316 -12.92 -6.66 35.98
CA ALA A 316 -11.45 -6.66 36.02
C ALA A 316 -10.80 -7.21 34.75
N HIS A 317 -11.57 -7.90 33.89
CA HIS A 317 -11.08 -8.45 32.64
C HIS A 317 -11.34 -7.49 31.48
N LEU A 318 -10.45 -7.50 30.48
CA LEU A 318 -10.58 -6.71 29.27
C LEU A 318 -11.17 -7.55 28.12
N CYS A 319 -12.20 -7.01 27.50
CA CYS A 319 -12.88 -7.59 26.35
C CYS A 319 -12.91 -6.59 25.19
N GLY A 320 -13.03 -7.11 23.97
CA GLY A 320 -13.03 -6.29 22.75
C GLY A 320 -14.12 -6.73 21.79
N ARG A 321 -14.99 -5.79 21.43
CA ARG A 321 -16.08 -6.00 20.48
C ARG A 321 -15.74 -5.36 19.14
N LEU A 322 -15.93 -6.10 18.06
CA LEU A 322 -15.78 -5.57 16.71
C LEU A 322 -16.99 -4.69 16.38
N ILE A 323 -16.83 -3.37 16.37
CA ILE A 323 -17.96 -2.42 16.20
C ILE A 323 -18.10 -1.92 14.78
N TRP A 324 -17.05 -2.03 13.98
CA TRP A 324 -17.06 -1.66 12.57
C TRP A 324 -16.03 -2.49 11.82
N LEU A 325 -16.32 -2.75 10.55
CA LEU A 325 -15.43 -3.40 9.61
C LEU A 325 -15.44 -2.58 8.33
N TRP A 326 -14.27 -2.43 7.74
CA TRP A 326 -14.15 -1.88 6.39
C TRP A 326 -14.83 -2.80 5.38
N ASP A 327 -14.74 -4.12 5.59
CA ASP A 327 -15.37 -5.11 4.73
C ASP A 327 -16.02 -6.28 5.48
N ALA A 328 -17.31 -6.13 5.77
CA ALA A 328 -18.12 -7.16 6.42
C ALA A 328 -18.41 -8.41 5.55
N SER A 329 -18.01 -8.43 4.27
CA SER A 329 -18.35 -9.53 3.33
C SER A 329 -17.39 -10.72 3.36
N GLU A 330 -16.20 -10.56 3.96
CA GLU A 330 -15.19 -11.63 4.09
C GLU A 330 -15.15 -12.26 5.49
N VAL A 331 -16.04 -11.81 6.37
CA VAL A 331 -16.16 -12.31 7.73
C VAL A 331 -17.50 -13.01 7.89
N ALA A 332 -17.61 -13.88 8.88
CA ALA A 332 -18.87 -14.53 9.19
C ALA A 332 -19.99 -13.48 9.44
N PRO A 333 -21.25 -13.73 9.03
CA PRO A 333 -22.34 -12.75 9.19
C PRO A 333 -22.57 -12.28 10.63
N ASP A 334 -22.19 -13.10 11.62
CA ASP A 334 -22.25 -12.81 13.05
C ASP A 334 -21.01 -12.06 13.59
N ALA A 335 -19.99 -11.80 12.75
CA ALA A 335 -18.72 -11.25 13.20
C ALA A 335 -18.84 -9.79 13.66
N LEU A 336 -19.64 -8.98 12.97
CA LEU A 336 -19.90 -7.61 13.38
C LEU A 336 -20.72 -7.59 14.68
N GLY A 337 -20.22 -6.87 15.67
CA GLY A 337 -20.79 -6.88 17.02
C GLY A 337 -20.33 -8.08 17.86
N SER A 338 -19.55 -9.03 17.35
CA SER A 338 -19.05 -10.14 18.16
C SER A 338 -17.88 -9.74 19.06
N LEU A 339 -17.71 -10.48 20.17
CA LEU A 339 -16.52 -10.41 21.03
C LEU A 339 -15.37 -11.15 20.37
N ILE A 340 -14.39 -10.39 19.88
CA ILE A 340 -13.17 -10.89 19.24
C ILE A 340 -11.98 -10.93 20.20
N LEU A 341 -12.03 -10.20 21.32
CA LEU A 341 -11.06 -10.29 22.42
C LEU A 341 -11.82 -10.66 23.69
N ARG A 342 -11.35 -11.69 24.40
CA ARG A 342 -12.05 -12.23 25.59
C ARG A 342 -11.08 -12.47 26.74
N ASP A 343 -11.52 -12.08 27.94
CA ASP A 343 -10.95 -12.47 29.24
C ASP A 343 -9.46 -12.16 29.42
N PHE A 344 -9.01 -11.01 28.92
CA PHE A 344 -7.64 -10.56 29.16
C PHE A 344 -7.47 -10.05 30.59
N VAL A 345 -6.41 -10.48 31.26
CA VAL A 345 -6.09 -10.13 32.65
C VAL A 345 -4.82 -9.29 32.69
N LEU A 346 -4.83 -8.18 33.41
CA LEU A 346 -3.66 -7.31 33.54
C LEU A 346 -2.63 -7.92 34.51
N GLU A 347 -1.44 -8.24 34.00
CA GLU A 347 -0.33 -8.83 34.76
C GLU A 347 0.98 -8.13 34.38
N ASN A 348 1.67 -7.56 35.36
CA ASN A 348 2.97 -6.91 35.17
C ASN A 348 2.98 -5.87 34.01
N GLY A 349 1.88 -5.14 33.83
CA GLY A 349 1.74 -4.12 32.79
C GLY A 349 1.39 -4.66 31.39
N GLU A 350 1.12 -5.95 31.24
CA GLU A 350 0.66 -6.57 30.01
C GLU A 350 -0.65 -7.33 30.25
N TRP A 351 -1.59 -7.20 29.32
CA TRP A 351 -2.84 -7.95 29.36
C TRP A 351 -2.60 -9.35 28.79
N ARG A 352 -2.78 -10.39 29.59
CA ARG A 352 -2.43 -11.78 29.26
C ARG A 352 -3.60 -12.73 29.49
N ARG A 353 -3.40 -14.01 29.18
CA ARG A 353 -4.34 -15.13 29.36
C ARG A 353 -5.67 -15.02 28.60
N GLY A 354 -5.88 -13.95 27.83
CA GLY A 354 -7.05 -13.79 27.00
C GLY A 354 -7.00 -14.60 25.71
N THR A 355 -8.10 -14.57 24.98
CA THR A 355 -8.22 -15.20 23.67
C THR A 355 -8.63 -14.20 22.59
N VAL A 356 -8.17 -14.45 21.37
CA VAL A 356 -8.42 -13.65 20.17
C VAL A 356 -9.14 -14.51 19.15
N ARG A 357 -10.37 -14.15 18.77
CA ARG A 357 -11.07 -14.77 17.64
C ARG A 357 -10.76 -13.98 16.37
N ASN A 358 -10.18 -14.62 15.36
CA ASN A 358 -10.02 -14.01 14.04
C ASN A 358 -11.38 -14.06 13.31
N PRO A 359 -11.96 -12.89 12.93
CA PRO A 359 -13.25 -12.84 12.27
C PRO A 359 -13.24 -13.39 10.82
N GLU A 360 -12.08 -13.48 10.17
CA GLU A 360 -11.95 -13.94 8.78
C GLU A 360 -11.98 -15.47 8.66
N ASP A 361 -11.30 -16.19 9.57
CA ASP A 361 -11.25 -17.66 9.55
C ASP A 361 -12.11 -18.30 10.66
N GLY A 362 -12.66 -17.50 11.56
CA GLY A 362 -13.50 -17.93 12.69
C GLY A 362 -12.73 -18.61 13.84
N ARG A 363 -11.41 -18.78 13.74
CA ARG A 363 -10.58 -19.52 14.70
C ARG A 363 -10.23 -18.65 15.90
N THR A 364 -9.92 -19.31 17.01
CA THR A 364 -9.55 -18.66 18.27
C THR A 364 -8.11 -18.99 18.65
N TYR A 365 -7.38 -17.98 19.09
CA TYR A 365 -5.95 -18.00 19.41
C TYR A 365 -5.74 -17.52 20.85
N SER A 366 -4.67 -17.98 21.52
CA SER A 366 -4.27 -17.37 22.79
C SER A 366 -3.65 -16.00 22.54
N GLY A 367 -3.93 -15.04 23.42
CA GLY A 367 -3.63 -13.63 23.19
C GLY A 367 -2.81 -12.97 24.30
N SER A 368 -1.97 -12.01 23.92
CA SER A 368 -1.50 -10.96 24.83
C SER A 368 -1.59 -9.57 24.20
N ILE A 369 -1.82 -8.55 25.03
CA ILE A 369 -1.94 -7.16 24.62
C ILE A 369 -0.95 -6.31 25.43
N ARG A 370 -0.12 -5.56 24.72
CA ARG A 370 0.77 -4.55 25.31
C ARG A 370 0.38 -3.16 24.81
N LEU A 371 0.24 -2.23 25.74
CA LEU A 371 -0.12 -0.84 25.45
C LEU A 371 1.14 0.05 25.50
N GLU A 372 1.32 0.86 24.47
CA GLU A 372 2.41 1.84 24.32
C GLU A 372 1.81 3.17 23.84
N GLY A 373 1.20 3.93 24.77
CA GLY A 373 0.51 5.19 24.44
C GLY A 373 -0.75 4.97 23.61
N ASP A 374 -0.73 5.45 22.36
CA ASP A 374 -1.82 5.30 21.38
C ASP A 374 -1.63 4.09 20.45
N VAL A 375 -0.65 3.24 20.77
CA VAL A 375 -0.36 2.01 20.05
C VAL A 375 -0.68 0.81 20.92
N LEU A 376 -1.44 -0.13 20.37
CA LEU A 376 -1.78 -1.40 21.00
C LEU A 376 -1.16 -2.54 20.18
N ARG A 377 -0.27 -3.31 20.81
CA ARG A 377 0.33 -4.50 20.21
C ARG A 377 -0.45 -5.73 20.66
N LEU A 378 -1.23 -6.31 19.75
CA LEU A 378 -1.99 -7.53 19.98
C LEU A 378 -1.20 -8.72 19.42
N ARG A 379 -0.78 -9.65 20.27
CA ARG A 379 -0.13 -10.89 19.86
C ARG A 379 -1.12 -12.04 19.97
N GLY A 380 -1.32 -12.79 18.88
CA GLY A 380 -2.11 -14.03 18.86
C GLY A 380 -1.22 -15.24 18.56
N CYS A 381 -1.41 -16.35 19.26
CA CYS A 381 -0.61 -17.57 19.11
C CYS A 381 -1.49 -18.80 18.87
N ALA A 382 -1.06 -19.66 17.94
CA ALA A 382 -1.53 -21.03 17.77
C ALA A 382 -0.38 -21.98 18.10
N GLY A 383 -0.35 -22.48 19.34
CA GLY A 383 0.78 -23.28 19.84
C GLY A 383 2.09 -22.45 19.83
N PRO A 384 3.18 -22.93 19.18
CA PRO A 384 4.46 -22.23 19.15
C PRO A 384 4.49 -21.04 18.16
N PHE A 385 3.54 -20.96 17.24
CA PHE A 385 3.51 -19.93 16.21
C PHE A 385 2.70 -18.73 16.67
N CYS A 386 3.32 -17.56 16.69
CA CYS A 386 2.68 -16.31 17.10
C CYS A 386 2.80 -15.25 16.01
N GLN A 387 1.75 -14.46 15.85
CA GLN A 387 1.77 -13.24 15.05
C GLN A 387 1.38 -12.04 15.90
N THR A 388 1.98 -10.89 15.61
CA THR A 388 1.65 -9.63 16.28
C THR A 388 1.00 -8.68 15.28
N GLN A 389 -0.13 -8.11 15.69
CA GLN A 389 -0.77 -6.98 15.05
C GLN A 389 -0.52 -5.72 15.85
N VAL A 390 -0.45 -4.60 15.13
CA VAL A 390 -0.32 -3.27 15.72
C VAL A 390 -1.58 -2.51 15.39
N TRP A 391 -2.30 -2.09 16.42
CA TRP A 391 -3.51 -1.31 16.35
C TRP A 391 -3.22 0.10 16.85
N ARG A 392 -3.97 1.08 16.34
CA ARG A 392 -3.85 2.48 16.76
C ARG A 392 -5.16 2.95 17.37
N ARG A 393 -5.08 3.85 18.34
CA ARG A 393 -6.26 4.50 18.90
C ARG A 393 -6.98 5.26 17.78
N LEU A 394 -8.28 5.07 17.63
CA LEU A 394 -9.03 5.67 16.53
C LEU A 394 -9.00 7.20 16.57
N SER A 395 -8.98 7.79 17.76
CA SER A 395 -8.92 9.24 17.96
C SER A 395 -7.56 9.87 17.64
N SER A 396 -6.47 9.10 17.59
CA SER A 396 -5.14 9.60 17.22
C SER A 396 -4.87 9.53 15.72
N ILE A 397 -5.75 8.88 14.94
CA ILE A 397 -5.68 8.85 13.48
C ILE A 397 -6.30 10.14 12.94
N PRO A 398 -5.57 10.94 12.13
CA PRO A 398 -6.10 12.14 11.52
C PRO A 398 -7.42 11.85 10.78
N ARG A 399 -8.46 12.61 11.10
CA ARG A 399 -9.72 12.58 10.32
C ARG A 399 -9.53 13.50 9.10
N PRO A 400 -10.03 13.10 7.92
CA PRO A 400 -10.03 13.98 6.76
C PRO A 400 -10.82 15.26 6.99
#